data_AF-R7VJA5-F1
#
_entry.id   AF-R7VJA5-F1
#
_cell.length_a   1.000
_cell.length_b   1.000
_cell.length_c   1.000
_cell.angle_alpha   90.00
_cell.angle_beta   90.00
_cell.angle_gamma   90.00
#
_symmetry.space_group_name_H-M   'P 1'
#
loop_
_entity.id
_entity.type
_entity.pdbx_description
1 polymer ?
#
loop_
_entity_poly.entity_id
_entity_poly.type
_entity_poly.pdbx_seq_one_letter_code
_entity_poly.pdbx_strand_id
1 'polypeptide(L)'
;MFFLELNVGVLRKYRKTSPGWEIITFASGMSTEAPNAEDLVVCPALEDGEGYMILQEAEIPGNYTLNDTVLNLCSYTHNYIRGNLTRVCQEDGTWSGDALVCSRNDTKAYLVGGAIALVCVLILVFMLLDFLKYQRKKARVREISQRRPKHESDRRPTSFF
;
A
#
# COMPACT_ATOMS: atom_id res chain seq x y z
N MET A 1 46.47 -35.02 15.32
CA MET A 1 46.52 -33.61 14.92
C MET A 1 45.16 -33.29 14.33
N PHE A 2 44.42 -32.42 15.00
CA PHE A 2 43.03 -32.06 14.71
C PHE A 2 42.93 -31.38 13.33
N PHE A 3 42.04 -31.85 12.46
CA PHE A 3 41.47 -31.01 11.41
C PHE A 3 39.96 -30.99 11.62
N LEU A 4 39.52 -29.92 12.28
CA LEU A 4 38.18 -29.39 12.18
C LEU A 4 37.99 -28.95 10.71
N GLU A 5 37.31 -29.74 9.89
CA GLU A 5 36.74 -29.20 8.66
C GLU A 5 35.23 -29.13 8.86
N LEU A 6 34.77 -27.89 8.79
CA LEU A 6 33.48 -27.39 9.19
C LEU A 6 32.34 -28.12 8.46
N ASN A 7 31.25 -28.35 9.20
CA ASN A 7 29.91 -28.44 8.65
C ASN A 7 29.67 -27.23 7.72
N VAL A 8 29.92 -27.41 6.43
CA VAL A 8 29.42 -26.52 5.39
C VAL A 8 28.61 -27.43 4.48
N GLY A 9 27.29 -27.28 4.51
CA GLY A 9 26.39 -28.05 3.67
C GLY A 9 26.81 -27.89 2.21
N VAL A 10 27.40 -28.93 1.64
CA VAL A 10 27.71 -29.00 0.21
C VAL A 10 26.42 -29.42 -0.48
N LEU A 11 25.67 -28.44 -0.97
CA LEU A 11 24.53 -28.73 -1.85
C LEU A 11 25.03 -29.19 -3.21
N ARG A 12 24.50 -30.31 -3.69
CA ARG A 12 24.70 -30.71 -5.09
C ARG A 12 23.86 -29.80 -5.98
N LYS A 13 24.49 -29.07 -6.90
CA LYS A 13 23.78 -28.30 -7.92
C LYS A 13 23.75 -29.08 -9.23
N TYR A 14 22.54 -29.43 -9.68
CA TYR A 14 22.29 -30.18 -10.90
C TYR A 14 21.61 -29.29 -11.95
N ARG A 15 21.96 -29.47 -13.22
CA ARG A 15 21.30 -28.86 -14.37
C ARG A 15 20.51 -29.93 -15.12
N LYS A 16 19.22 -29.69 -15.37
CA LYS A 16 18.39 -30.57 -16.20
C LYS A 16 18.76 -30.36 -17.67
N THR A 17 19.18 -31.44 -18.34
CA THR A 17 19.42 -31.47 -19.78
C THR A 17 18.42 -32.44 -20.42
N SER A 18 18.08 -32.29 -21.70
CA SER A 18 17.31 -33.33 -22.39
C SER A 18 18.32 -34.29 -23.02
N PRO A 19 18.40 -35.59 -22.63
CA PRO A 19 17.45 -36.38 -21.83
C PRO A 19 17.91 -36.72 -20.39
N GLY A 20 18.80 -35.96 -19.73
CA GLY A 20 19.40 -36.31 -18.43
C GLY A 20 19.71 -35.14 -17.47
N TRP A 21 20.74 -35.29 -16.63
CA TRP A 21 21.20 -34.24 -15.71
C TRP A 21 22.72 -34.07 -15.82
N GLU A 22 23.20 -32.85 -15.67
CA GLU A 22 24.61 -32.49 -15.60
C GLU A 22 24.94 -31.92 -14.21
N ILE A 23 26.08 -32.30 -13.64
CA ILE A 23 26.52 -31.85 -12.31
C ILE A 23 27.34 -30.57 -12.46
N ILE A 24 26.92 -29.50 -11.78
CA ILE A 24 27.57 -28.19 -11.87
C ILE A 24 28.70 -28.05 -10.83
N THR A 25 28.69 -28.86 -9.75
CA THR A 25 29.72 -28.81 -8.71
C THR A 25 29.97 -30.22 -8.14
N PHE A 26 31.23 -30.65 -8.11
CA PHE A 26 31.66 -31.92 -7.52
C PHE A 26 32.54 -31.70 -6.28
N ALA A 27 32.24 -32.40 -5.20
CA ALA A 27 33.18 -32.63 -4.10
C ALA A 27 33.75 -34.05 -4.19
N SER A 28 35.02 -34.21 -3.80
CA SER A 28 35.72 -35.49 -3.76
C SER A 28 35.05 -36.42 -2.74
N GLY A 29 34.30 -37.43 -3.21
CA GLY A 29 33.64 -38.43 -2.34
C GLY A 29 32.12 -38.59 -2.53
N MET A 30 31.52 -37.99 -3.56
CA MET A 30 30.08 -38.08 -3.82
C MET A 30 29.71 -39.10 -4.92
N SER A 31 28.51 -39.70 -4.81
CA SER A 31 27.96 -40.66 -5.78
C SER A 31 27.68 -40.01 -7.14
N THR A 32 27.95 -40.74 -8.23
CA THR A 32 27.74 -40.29 -9.62
C THR A 32 26.31 -40.47 -10.12
N GLU A 33 25.44 -41.05 -9.30
CA GLU A 33 24.04 -41.29 -9.64
C GLU A 33 23.23 -39.99 -9.47
N ALA A 34 22.45 -39.64 -10.49
CA ALA A 34 21.52 -38.52 -10.40
C ALA A 34 20.40 -38.87 -9.40
N PRO A 35 20.01 -37.94 -8.51
CA PRO A 35 18.90 -38.17 -7.59
C PRO A 35 17.61 -38.40 -8.37
N ASN A 36 16.70 -39.20 -7.79
CA ASN A 36 15.38 -39.40 -8.36
C ASN A 36 14.63 -38.06 -8.35
N ALA A 37 13.74 -37.85 -9.33
CA ALA A 37 12.97 -36.61 -9.41
C ALA A 37 12.11 -36.34 -8.16
N GLU A 38 11.78 -37.39 -7.40
CA GLU A 38 11.00 -37.36 -6.16
C GLU A 38 11.82 -36.84 -4.96
N ASP A 39 13.15 -36.87 -5.03
CA ASP A 39 14.06 -36.43 -3.96
C ASP A 39 14.51 -34.96 -4.14
N LEU A 40 14.06 -34.30 -5.20
CA LEU A 40 14.40 -32.90 -5.45
C LEU A 40 13.50 -31.98 -4.62
N VAL A 41 14.10 -31.31 -3.64
CA VAL A 41 13.43 -30.28 -2.85
C VAL A 41 13.15 -29.06 -3.72
N VAL A 42 11.85 -28.78 -3.93
CA VAL A 42 11.36 -27.64 -4.69
C VAL A 42 10.39 -26.84 -3.83
N CYS A 43 10.64 -25.55 -3.68
CA CYS A 43 9.74 -24.65 -2.97
C CYS A 43 8.62 -24.12 -3.87
N PRO A 44 7.42 -23.87 -3.31
CA PRO A 44 6.30 -23.37 -4.09
C PRO A 44 6.62 -22.00 -4.69
N ALA A 45 6.09 -21.77 -5.89
CA ALA A 45 6.12 -20.45 -6.50
C ALA A 45 5.45 -19.45 -5.55
N LEU A 46 6.12 -18.34 -5.31
CA LEU A 46 5.55 -17.26 -4.52
C LEU A 46 4.48 -16.59 -5.38
N GLU A 47 3.23 -16.62 -4.92
CA GLU A 47 2.10 -16.00 -5.64
C GLU A 47 2.29 -14.49 -5.66
N ASP A 48 2.53 -13.87 -6.82
CA ASP A 48 2.59 -12.41 -7.02
C ASP A 48 1.33 -11.71 -6.45
N GLY A 49 1.30 -11.50 -5.15
CA GLY A 49 0.24 -10.81 -4.45
C GLY A 49 0.34 -9.33 -4.76
N GLU A 50 -0.82 -8.68 -4.85
CA GLU A 50 -0.86 -7.24 -5.12
C GLU A 50 -0.08 -6.47 -4.04
N GLY A 51 1.00 -5.80 -4.46
CA GLY A 51 1.73 -4.86 -3.61
C GLY A 51 3.09 -5.34 -3.08
N TYR A 52 3.62 -6.47 -3.55
CA TYR A 52 5.00 -6.86 -3.27
C TYR A 52 5.77 -7.25 -4.54
N MET A 53 7.10 -7.19 -4.45
CA MET A 53 8.06 -7.49 -5.51
C MET A 53 9.05 -8.53 -4.98
N ILE A 54 9.41 -9.51 -5.80
CA ILE A 54 10.41 -10.52 -5.46
C ILE A 54 11.69 -10.19 -6.23
N LEU A 55 12.78 -9.97 -5.50
CA LEU A 55 14.12 -9.96 -6.08
C LEU A 55 14.71 -11.35 -5.87
N GLN A 56 15.02 -12.02 -6.98
CA GLN A 56 15.61 -13.35 -6.98
C GLN A 56 16.88 -13.36 -7.82
N GLU A 57 17.85 -14.14 -7.39
CA GLU A 57 19.11 -14.39 -8.09
C GLU A 57 19.06 -15.68 -8.95
N ALA A 58 17.89 -16.30 -9.10
CA ALA A 58 17.77 -17.59 -9.76
C ALA A 58 17.76 -17.48 -11.29
N GLU A 59 18.39 -18.49 -11.87
CA GLU A 59 18.60 -18.66 -13.31
C GLU A 59 17.28 -18.90 -14.07
N ILE A 60 16.19 -19.29 -13.36
CA ILE A 60 14.86 -19.55 -13.92
C ILE A 60 13.77 -19.03 -12.96
N PRO A 61 12.89 -18.10 -13.38
CA PRO A 61 11.79 -17.63 -12.55
C PRO A 61 10.78 -18.75 -12.26
N GLY A 62 10.35 -18.88 -11.00
CA GLY A 62 9.31 -19.83 -10.59
C GLY A 62 9.80 -21.24 -10.27
N ASN A 63 11.11 -21.52 -10.31
CA ASN A 63 11.68 -22.78 -9.85
C ASN A 63 12.71 -22.52 -8.74
N TYR A 64 12.32 -22.83 -7.51
CA TYR A 64 13.09 -22.56 -6.30
C TYR A 64 13.59 -23.87 -5.70
N THR A 65 14.89 -23.99 -5.52
CA THR A 65 15.57 -25.18 -5.00
C THR A 65 16.13 -24.93 -3.60
N LEU A 66 16.53 -26.00 -2.91
CA LEU A 66 17.10 -25.94 -1.57
C LEU A 66 18.18 -24.84 -1.44
N ASN A 67 18.08 -24.03 -0.40
CA ASN A 67 18.91 -22.85 -0.09
C ASN A 67 18.79 -21.67 -1.05
N ASP A 68 17.90 -21.70 -2.05
CA ASP A 68 17.58 -20.50 -2.80
C ASP A 68 17.00 -19.43 -1.86
N THR A 69 17.50 -18.22 -2.02
CA THR A 69 17.12 -17.07 -1.20
C THR A 69 16.35 -16.07 -2.05
N VAL A 70 15.24 -15.59 -1.51
CA VAL A 70 14.42 -14.54 -2.13
C VAL A 70 14.35 -13.34 -1.21
N LEU A 71 14.30 -12.16 -1.82
CA LEU A 71 14.04 -10.91 -1.13
C LEU A 71 12.67 -10.37 -1.56
N ASN A 72 11.72 -10.38 -0.64
CA ASN A 72 10.39 -9.81 -0.76
C ASN A 72 10.42 -8.35 -0.30
N LEU A 73 9.93 -7.45 -1.15
CA LEU A 73 9.84 -6.02 -0.89
C LEU A 73 8.43 -5.53 -1.14
N CYS A 74 7.91 -4.64 -0.29
CA CYS A 74 6.66 -3.96 -0.61
C CYS A 74 6.87 -2.98 -1.78
N SER A 75 5.86 -2.86 -2.63
CA SER A 75 5.82 -1.85 -3.70
C SER A 75 5.88 -0.44 -3.12
N TYR A 76 6.35 0.55 -3.89
CA TYR A 76 6.44 1.95 -3.46
C TYR A 76 5.11 2.58 -3.01
N THR A 77 3.98 1.97 -3.39
CA THR A 77 2.64 2.37 -2.98
C THR A 77 2.15 1.69 -1.70
N HIS A 78 2.95 0.83 -1.08
CA HIS A 78 2.60 0.04 0.08
C HIS A 78 3.64 0.16 1.20
N ASN A 79 3.18 0.06 2.45
CA ASN A 79 4.02 -0.02 3.63
C ASN A 79 4.12 -1.47 4.11
N TYR A 80 5.31 -1.83 4.61
CA TYR A 80 5.54 -3.07 5.33
C TYR A 80 4.71 -3.10 6.62
N ILE A 81 3.97 -4.20 6.82
CA ILE A 81 3.19 -4.44 8.04
C ILE A 81 3.85 -5.52 8.90
N ARG A 82 4.14 -6.68 8.32
CA ARG A 82 4.75 -7.84 9.00
C ARG A 82 5.29 -8.86 8.00
N GLY A 83 5.99 -9.88 8.50
CA GLY A 83 6.52 -10.99 7.72
C GLY A 83 8.02 -10.89 7.45
N ASN A 84 8.57 -11.84 6.71
CA ASN A 84 10.00 -11.89 6.43
C ASN A 84 10.33 -11.31 5.04
N LEU A 85 11.22 -10.32 5.03
CA LEU A 85 11.76 -9.76 3.79
C LEU A 85 12.64 -10.79 3.08
N THR A 86 13.47 -11.51 3.82
CA THR A 86 14.32 -12.57 3.26
C THR A 86 13.74 -13.94 3.63
N ARG A 87 13.50 -14.79 2.63
CA ARG A 87 13.06 -16.18 2.83
C ARG A 87 14.00 -17.13 2.10
N VAL A 88 14.21 -18.30 2.67
CA VAL A 88 15.12 -19.34 2.16
C VAL A 88 14.33 -20.62 1.96
N CYS A 89 14.55 -21.28 0.83
CA CYS A 89 13.94 -22.58 0.56
C CYS A 89 14.59 -23.65 1.45
N GLN A 90 13.78 -24.33 2.27
CA GLN A 90 14.23 -25.29 3.28
C GLN A 90 14.15 -26.73 2.76
N GLU A 91 14.76 -27.68 3.48
CA GLU A 91 14.80 -29.10 3.13
C GLU A 91 13.42 -29.77 3.05
N ASP A 92 12.42 -29.20 3.72
CA ASP A 92 11.03 -29.67 3.69
C ASP A 92 10.23 -29.14 2.47
N GLY A 93 10.88 -28.40 1.57
CA GLY A 93 10.23 -27.80 0.41
C GLY A 93 9.37 -26.59 0.74
N THR A 94 9.51 -26.01 1.94
CA THR A 94 8.81 -24.79 2.34
C THR A 94 9.75 -23.60 2.47
N TRP A 95 9.16 -22.42 2.42
CA TRP A 95 9.89 -21.17 2.62
C TRP A 95 10.05 -20.86 4.10
N SER A 96 11.26 -20.50 4.51
CA SER A 96 11.50 -20.04 5.87
C SER A 96 10.73 -18.74 6.17
N GLY A 97 10.31 -18.61 7.42
CA GLY A 97 9.63 -17.44 7.94
C GLY A 97 8.24 -17.18 7.35
N ASP A 98 7.66 -16.07 7.78
CA ASP A 98 6.29 -15.69 7.44
C ASP A 98 6.22 -14.95 6.11
N ALA A 99 5.10 -15.12 5.39
CA ALA A 99 4.82 -14.38 4.17
C ALA A 99 4.79 -12.86 4.42
N LEU A 100 5.32 -12.10 3.48
CA LEU A 100 5.34 -10.64 3.54
C LEU A 100 3.91 -10.08 3.46
N VAL A 101 3.56 -9.19 4.37
CA VAL A 101 2.27 -8.48 4.38
C VAL A 101 2.51 -6.99 4.19
N CYS A 102 1.92 -6.45 3.12
CA CYS A 102 2.00 -5.04 2.75
C CYS A 102 0.61 -4.39 2.80
N SER A 103 0.53 -3.10 3.16
CA SER A 103 -0.71 -2.31 3.15
C SER A 103 -0.58 -1.08 2.28
N ARG A 104 -1.64 -0.72 1.55
CA ARG A 104 -1.63 0.45 0.66
C ARG A 104 -1.43 1.76 1.42
N ASN A 105 -0.67 2.67 0.82
CA ASN A 105 -0.43 4.02 1.33
C ASN A 105 -1.55 4.96 0.93
N ASP A 106 -2.52 5.16 1.82
CA ASP A 106 -3.63 6.11 1.62
C ASP A 106 -3.24 7.57 1.97
N THR A 107 -1.95 7.89 2.01
CA THR A 107 -1.43 9.20 2.45
C THR A 107 -1.96 10.37 1.63
N LYS A 108 -2.34 10.14 0.36
CA LYS A 108 -2.90 11.16 -0.53
C LYS A 108 -4.39 11.42 -0.33
N ALA A 109 -5.13 10.44 0.20
CA ALA A 109 -6.57 10.58 0.43
C ALA A 109 -6.86 11.66 1.48
N TYR A 110 -6.03 11.75 2.52
CA TYR A 110 -6.15 12.78 3.56
C TYR A 110 -5.85 14.19 3.07
N LEU A 111 -4.92 14.35 2.11
CA LEU A 111 -4.58 15.66 1.55
C LEU A 111 -5.70 16.22 0.66
N VAL A 112 -6.30 15.37 -0.16
CA VAL A 112 -7.41 15.76 -1.05
C VAL A 112 -8.70 15.95 -0.26
N GLY A 113 -9.03 15.02 0.64
CA GLY A 113 -10.21 15.12 1.49
C GLY A 113 -10.16 16.29 2.47
N GLY A 114 -8.98 16.56 3.06
CA GLY A 114 -8.78 17.67 3.99
C GLY A 114 -8.94 19.04 3.35
N ALA A 115 -8.40 19.24 2.15
CA ALA A 115 -8.53 20.50 1.42
C ALA A 115 -9.99 20.81 1.06
N ILE A 116 -10.74 19.81 0.59
CA ILE A 116 -12.17 19.96 0.26
C ILE A 116 -12.98 20.30 1.51
N ALA A 117 -12.74 19.61 2.63
CA ALA A 117 -13.42 19.88 3.88
C ALA A 117 -13.21 21.33 4.36
N LEU A 118 -11.98 21.85 4.29
CA LEU A 118 -11.67 23.23 4.66
C LEU A 118 -12.38 24.24 3.75
N VAL A 119 -12.39 24.02 2.44
CA VAL A 119 -13.10 24.90 1.49
C VAL A 119 -14.60 24.90 1.76
N CYS A 120 -15.21 23.74 2.01
CA CYS A 120 -16.62 23.63 2.38
C CYS A 120 -16.92 24.38 3.68
N VAL A 121 -16.06 24.26 4.70
CA VAL A 121 -16.22 25.00 5.97
C VAL A 121 -16.16 26.50 5.75
N LEU A 122 -15.21 27.00 4.95
CA LEU A 122 -15.11 28.43 4.64
C LEU A 122 -16.37 28.95 3.93
N ILE A 123 -16.88 28.21 2.93
CA ILE A 123 -18.11 28.57 2.22
C ILE A 123 -19.31 28.62 3.19
N LEU A 124 -19.45 27.62 4.07
CA LEU A 124 -20.53 27.61 5.06
C LEU A 124 -20.40 28.78 6.04
N VAL A 125 -19.20 29.13 6.48
CA VAL A 125 -18.96 30.30 7.33
C VAL A 125 -19.35 31.59 6.60
N PHE A 126 -18.94 31.78 5.33
CA PHE A 126 -19.34 32.95 4.55
C PHE A 126 -20.86 33.05 4.37
N MET A 127 -21.52 31.93 4.03
CA MET A 127 -22.98 31.87 3.91
C MET A 127 -23.68 32.22 5.23
N LEU A 128 -23.15 31.74 6.37
CA LEU A 128 -23.67 32.10 7.69
C LEU A 128 -23.43 33.58 8.00
N LEU A 129 -22.26 34.14 7.71
CA LEU A 129 -21.97 35.56 7.92
C LEU A 129 -22.87 36.45 7.07
N ASP A 130 -23.08 36.11 5.81
CA ASP A 130 -23.97 36.84 4.91
C ASP A 130 -25.43 36.70 5.33
N PHE A 131 -25.84 35.53 5.79
CA PHE A 131 -27.15 35.34 6.41
C PHE A 131 -27.32 36.19 7.67
N LEU A 132 -26.36 36.21 8.59
CA LEU A 132 -26.38 37.05 9.79
C LEU A 132 -26.42 38.54 9.45
N LYS A 133 -25.64 38.97 8.45
CA LYS A 133 -25.66 40.35 7.93
C LYS A 133 -27.02 40.67 7.30
N TYR A 134 -27.59 39.74 6.55
CA TYR A 134 -28.91 39.87 5.94
C TYR A 134 -29.99 40.03 7.01
N GLN A 135 -29.95 39.20 8.07
CA GLN A 135 -30.86 39.32 9.21
C GLN A 135 -30.71 40.68 9.92
N ARG A 136 -29.48 41.14 10.18
CA ARG A 136 -29.22 42.46 10.78
C ARG A 136 -29.75 43.61 9.92
N LYS A 137 -29.53 43.55 8.59
CA LYS A 137 -30.03 44.56 7.65
C LYS A 137 -31.57 44.57 7.65
N LYS A 138 -32.20 43.39 7.59
CA LYS A 138 -33.66 43.26 7.63
C LYS A 138 -34.25 43.79 8.93
N ALA A 139 -33.63 43.53 10.08
CA ALA A 139 -34.06 44.08 11.38
C ALA A 139 -33.99 45.62 11.40
N ARG A 140 -32.88 46.20 10.90
CA ARG A 140 -32.72 47.66 10.79
C ARG A 140 -33.76 48.30 9.88
N VAL A 141 -34.05 47.69 8.73
CA VAL A 141 -35.08 48.20 7.80
C VAL A 141 -36.48 48.11 8.41
N ARG A 142 -36.79 47.02 9.13
CA ARG A 142 -38.06 46.89 9.88
C ARG A 142 -38.21 48.00 10.91
N GLU A 143 -37.16 48.29 11.68
CA GLU A 143 -37.18 49.37 12.67
C GLU A 143 -37.38 50.76 12.02
N ILE A 144 -36.68 51.06 10.92
CA ILE A 144 -36.84 52.31 10.16
C ILE A 144 -38.25 52.41 9.55
N SER A 145 -38.82 51.30 9.07
CA SER A 145 -40.17 51.26 8.50
C SER A 145 -41.26 51.52 9.55
N GLN A 146 -41.03 51.11 10.80
CA GLN A 146 -41.93 51.37 11.92
C GLN A 146 -41.77 52.80 12.49
N ARG A 147 -40.58 53.41 12.40
CA ARG A 147 -40.35 54.81 12.78
C ARG A 147 -40.85 55.83 11.75
N ARG A 148 -41.33 55.42 10.56
CA ARG A 148 -41.98 56.35 9.63
C ARG A 148 -43.26 56.89 10.28
N PRO A 149 -43.40 58.21 10.48
CA PRO A 149 -44.51 58.79 11.23
C PRO A 149 -45.85 58.48 10.55
N LYS A 150 -46.81 58.01 11.34
CA LYS A 150 -48.24 57.85 11.00
C LYS A 150 -48.92 59.22 10.81
N HIS A 151 -48.31 60.12 10.04
CA HIS A 151 -48.74 61.51 9.85
C HIS A 151 -49.00 61.87 8.38
N GLU A 152 -48.79 60.94 7.43
CA GLU A 152 -49.17 61.12 6.02
C GLU A 152 -50.53 60.46 5.72
N SER A 153 -51.52 60.70 6.58
CA SER A 153 -52.93 60.33 6.33
C SER A 153 -53.90 61.51 6.55
N ASP A 154 -53.40 62.73 6.80
CA ASP A 154 -54.24 63.92 7.05
C ASP A 154 -53.95 65.11 6.10
N ARG A 155 -53.27 64.88 4.97
CA ARG A 155 -53.20 65.88 3.90
C ARG A 155 -54.34 65.67 2.90
N ARG A 156 -55.49 66.25 3.24
CA ARG A 156 -56.62 66.51 2.33
C ARG A 156 -56.13 67.24 1.06
N PRO A 157 -56.58 66.87 -0.15
CA PRO A 157 -56.39 67.72 -1.32
C PRO A 157 -57.27 68.95 -1.15
N THR A 158 -56.67 70.11 -0.91
CA THR A 158 -57.38 71.40 -1.00
C THR A 158 -57.64 71.68 -2.48
N SER A 159 -58.83 71.31 -2.95
CA SER A 159 -59.45 71.92 -4.13
C SER A 159 -59.82 73.37 -3.76
N PHE A 160 -59.24 74.35 -4.44
CA PHE A 160 -59.82 75.69 -4.49
C PHE A 160 -59.80 76.18 -5.94
N PHE A 161 -60.93 76.80 -6.27
CA PHE A 161 -61.46 77.25 -7.56
C PHE A 161 -60.54 78.14 -8.37
#